data_AF-A0A958LAC5-F1
#
_entry.id   AF-A0A958LAC5-F1
#
_cell.length_a   1.000
_cell.length_b   1.000
_cell.length_c   1.000
_cell.angle_alpha   90.00
_cell.angle_beta   90.00
_cell.angle_gamma   90.00
#
_symmetry.space_group_name_H-M   'P 1'
#
loop_
_entity.id
_entity.type
_entity.pdbx_description
1 polymer ?
#
loop_
_entity_poly.entity_id
_entity_poly.type
_entity_poly.pdbx_seq_one_letter_code
_entity_poly.pdbx_strand_id
1 'polypeptide(L)'
;FYFQNQLPPDEEVLFLASQENENKKSMDSTGWPLYPVDNYQNLKPEVSSIIQDLQLNSRIKYSSQLAESLYNFWKGVKRSHRHVLKQAPFHVISHVSMPANLIEMGYLTNEKEAKKLRTLEYQRQIANSLFKGLVNYKESMDKTPINDLN
;
A
#
# COMPACT_ATOMS: atom_id res chain seq x y z
N PHE A 1 19.24 17.67 32.96
CA PHE A 1 18.58 18.59 32.02
C PHE A 1 17.14 18.13 31.86
N TYR A 2 16.19 18.89 32.40
CA TYR A 2 14.76 18.63 32.20
C TYR A 2 14.43 19.01 30.76
N PHE A 3 14.08 18.04 29.92
CA PHE A 3 13.32 18.34 28.72
C PHE A 3 11.92 18.73 29.19
N GLN A 4 11.73 20.04 29.34
CA GLN A 4 10.41 20.62 29.49
C GLN A 4 9.70 20.29 28.17
N ASN A 5 8.80 19.31 28.22
CA ASN A 5 7.85 19.04 27.15
C ASN A 5 6.97 20.27 27.07
N GLN A 6 7.44 21.30 26.36
CA GLN A 6 6.61 22.43 26.00
C GLN A 6 5.51 21.82 25.15
N LEU A 7 4.28 21.93 25.65
CA LEU A 7 3.08 21.61 24.88
C LEU A 7 3.26 22.19 23.47
N PRO A 8 2.95 21.41 22.41
CA PRO A 8 3.08 21.93 21.05
C PRO A 8 2.30 23.26 20.98
N PRO A 9 2.93 24.35 20.52
CA PRO A 9 2.40 25.71 20.66
C PRO A 9 1.10 25.96 19.86
N ASP A 10 0.71 25.01 19.00
CA ASP A 10 -0.27 25.22 17.96
C ASP A 10 -1.35 24.14 18.06
N GLU A 11 -2.63 24.54 18.06
CA GLU A 11 -3.81 23.65 18.03
C GLU A 11 -3.74 22.66 16.85
N GLU A 12 -3.13 23.09 15.74
CA GLU A 12 -2.87 22.28 14.56
C GLU A 12 -1.87 21.15 14.82
N VAL A 13 -0.79 21.40 15.58
CA VAL A 13 0.20 20.37 15.93
C VAL A 13 -0.38 19.38 16.95
N LEU A 14 -1.25 19.86 17.85
CA LEU A 14 -2.03 19.00 18.74
C LEU A 14 -3.01 18.12 17.95
N PHE A 15 -3.69 18.67 16.95
CA PHE A 15 -4.57 17.95 16.03
C PHE A 15 -3.81 16.93 15.17
N LEU A 16 -2.59 17.24 14.76
CA LEU A 16 -1.74 16.32 13.99
C LEU A 16 -1.17 15.21 14.86
N ALA A 17 -0.69 15.53 16.07
CA ALA A 17 -0.27 14.52 17.03
C ALA A 17 -1.46 13.64 17.47
N SER A 18 -2.66 14.21 17.61
CA SER A 18 -3.86 13.44 17.86
C SER A 18 -4.22 12.58 16.65
N GLN A 19 -4.14 13.07 15.42
CA GLN A 19 -4.35 12.28 14.20
C GLN A 19 -3.30 11.19 13.99
N GLU A 20 -2.03 11.43 14.30
CA GLU A 20 -0.96 10.44 14.26
C GLU A 20 -1.19 9.33 15.29
N ASN A 21 -1.64 9.70 16.48
CA ASN A 21 -2.02 8.75 17.53
C ASN A 21 -3.39 8.09 17.27
N GLU A 22 -4.32 8.75 16.58
CA GLU A 22 -5.64 8.26 16.14
C GLU A 22 -5.56 7.50 14.82
N ASN A 23 -4.45 7.56 14.08
CA ASN A 23 -4.17 6.70 12.93
C ASN A 23 -4.17 5.21 13.31
N LYS A 24 -4.12 4.90 14.63
CA LYS A 24 -4.36 3.57 15.19
C LYS A 24 -5.85 3.25 15.47
N LYS A 25 -6.74 4.23 15.46
CA LYS A 25 -8.16 4.14 15.85
C LYS A 25 -9.16 4.38 14.71
N SER A 26 -8.81 5.09 13.64
CA SER A 26 -9.70 5.38 12.50
C SER A 26 -9.36 4.55 11.25
N MET A 27 -9.32 3.23 11.42
CA MET A 27 -9.32 2.28 10.31
C MET A 27 -10.76 2.05 9.84
N ASP A 28 -11.00 2.01 8.53
CA ASP A 28 -12.25 1.47 8.01
C ASP A 28 -12.38 -0.03 8.33
N SER A 29 -13.54 -0.64 8.03
CA SER A 29 -13.78 -2.06 8.27
C SER A 29 -12.84 -3.01 7.50
N THR A 30 -11.98 -2.47 6.63
CA THR A 30 -11.01 -3.20 5.84
C THR A 30 -9.57 -3.01 6.28
N GLY A 31 -9.33 -2.18 7.32
CA GLY A 31 -7.99 -1.93 7.84
C GLY A 31 -7.26 -0.76 7.17
N TRP A 32 -7.95 0.06 6.36
CA TRP A 32 -7.36 1.23 5.71
C TRP A 32 -7.57 2.51 6.50
N PRO A 33 -6.54 3.38 6.60
CA PRO A 33 -6.69 4.67 7.26
C PRO A 33 -7.66 5.56 6.48
N LEU A 34 -8.72 6.01 7.14
CA LEU A 34 -9.68 6.97 6.58
C LEU A 34 -9.06 8.37 6.57
N TYR A 35 -8.31 8.69 5.52
CA TYR A 35 -7.93 10.08 5.23
C TYR A 35 -9.06 10.76 4.43
N PRO A 36 -9.62 11.89 4.88
CA PRO A 36 -10.42 12.74 4.03
C PRO A 36 -9.53 13.28 2.90
N VAL A 37 -9.91 13.04 1.65
CA VAL A 37 -9.11 13.43 0.46
C VAL A 37 -9.07 14.95 0.26
N ASP A 38 -9.88 15.74 0.97
CA ASP A 38 -10.29 17.04 0.44
C ASP A 38 -10.08 18.27 1.36
N ASN A 39 -9.63 18.13 2.63
CA ASN A 39 -9.72 19.23 3.62
C ASN A 39 -8.38 19.82 4.14
N TYR A 40 -7.31 19.78 3.34
CA TYR A 40 -6.05 20.45 3.69
C TYR A 40 -5.90 21.86 3.11
N GLN A 41 -6.99 22.46 2.61
CA GLN A 41 -7.00 23.77 1.96
C GLN A 41 -6.62 24.94 2.89
N ASN A 42 -6.72 24.75 4.21
CA ASN A 42 -6.47 25.80 5.21
C ASN A 42 -5.19 25.61 6.03
N LEU A 43 -4.39 24.56 5.76
CA LEU A 43 -3.12 24.35 6.45
C LEU A 43 -2.02 25.20 5.82
N LYS A 44 -1.04 25.61 6.63
CA LYS A 44 0.19 26.24 6.11
C LYS A 44 0.80 25.37 5.01
N PRO A 45 1.29 25.95 3.89
CA PRO A 45 1.85 25.21 2.77
C PRO A 45 2.92 24.19 3.19
N GLU A 46 3.75 24.51 4.20
CA GLU A 46 4.77 23.59 4.70
C GLU A 46 4.17 22.35 5.36
N VAL A 47 3.15 22.52 6.21
CA VAL A 47 2.47 21.41 6.91
C VAL A 47 1.72 20.52 5.91
N SER A 48 1.07 21.12 4.91
CA SER A 48 0.40 20.39 3.85
C SER A 48 1.36 19.49 3.07
N SER A 49 2.57 19.98 2.75
CA SER A 49 3.60 19.18 2.07
C SER A 49 4.07 17.98 2.90
N ILE A 50 4.27 18.17 4.21
CA ILE A 50 4.68 17.09 5.13
C ILE A 50 3.61 15.99 5.19
N ILE A 51 2.33 16.35 5.29
CA ILE A 51 1.23 15.38 5.32
C ILE A 51 1.15 14.61 4.00
N GLN A 52 1.30 15.29 2.86
CA GLN A 52 1.32 14.65 1.55
C GLN A 52 2.47 13.64 1.43
N ASP A 53 3.66 13.99 1.93
CA ASP A 53 4.82 13.09 1.95
C ASP A 53 4.59 11.88 2.86
N LEU A 54 3.98 12.06 4.05
CA LEU A 54 3.63 10.96 4.95
C LEU A 54 2.60 10.01 4.32
N GLN A 55 1.58 10.56 3.67
CA GLN A 55 0.60 9.77 2.93
C GLN A 55 1.24 9.02 1.77
N LEU A 56 2.11 9.68 0.98
CA LEU A 56 2.86 9.05 -0.10
C LEU A 56 3.69 7.87 0.42
N ASN A 57 4.46 8.08 1.49
CA ASN A 57 5.29 7.05 2.10
C ASN A 57 4.47 5.87 2.63
N SER A 58 3.33 6.15 3.26
CA SER A 58 2.41 5.12 3.75
C SER A 58 1.84 4.28 2.60
N ARG A 59 1.41 4.93 1.51
CA ARG A 59 0.95 4.24 0.30
C ARG A 59 2.04 3.35 -0.29
N ILE A 60 3.27 3.87 -0.42
CA ILE A 60 4.41 3.09 -0.95
C ILE A 60 4.68 1.86 -0.07
N LYS A 61 4.66 2.03 1.26
CA LYS A 61 4.85 0.93 2.22
C LYS A 61 3.80 -0.16 2.03
N TYR A 62 2.52 0.21 2.02
CA TYR A 62 1.44 -0.77 1.86
C TYR A 62 1.41 -1.39 0.46
N SER A 63 1.74 -0.63 -0.60
CA SER A 63 1.93 -1.17 -1.95
C SER A 63 3.03 -2.23 -1.96
N SER A 64 4.14 -1.98 -1.26
CA SER A 64 5.23 -2.96 -1.12
C SER A 64 4.78 -4.23 -0.41
N GLN A 65 4.03 -4.12 0.69
CA GLN A 65 3.48 -5.28 1.41
C GLN A 65 2.50 -6.08 0.56
N LEU A 66 1.61 -5.38 -0.16
CA LEU A 66 0.72 -6.00 -1.14
C LEU A 66 1.52 -6.72 -2.23
N ALA A 67 2.61 -6.11 -2.71
CA ALA A 67 3.43 -6.68 -3.78
C ALA A 67 4.14 -7.96 -3.32
N GLU A 68 4.68 -7.95 -2.10
CA GLU A 68 5.31 -9.11 -1.48
C GLU A 68 4.31 -10.26 -1.29
N SER A 69 3.11 -9.95 -0.78
CA SER A 69 2.06 -10.96 -0.65
C SER A 69 1.69 -11.56 -2.01
N LEU A 70 1.41 -10.74 -3.03
CA LEU A 70 1.13 -11.21 -4.39
C LEU A 70 2.28 -12.07 -4.96
N TYR A 71 3.53 -11.66 -4.74
CA TYR A 71 4.72 -12.38 -5.19
C TYR A 71 4.86 -13.76 -4.53
N ASN A 72 4.53 -13.88 -3.24
CA ASN A 72 4.60 -15.14 -2.50
C ASN A 72 3.63 -16.20 -3.05
N PHE A 73 2.46 -15.79 -3.53
CA PHE A 73 1.46 -16.67 -4.12
C PHE A 73 1.52 -16.78 -5.64
N TRP A 74 2.38 -16.01 -6.30
CA TRP A 74 2.52 -16.01 -7.76
C TRP A 74 2.97 -17.37 -8.32
N LYS A 75 2.22 -17.89 -9.30
CA LYS A 75 2.53 -19.14 -10.03
C LYS A 75 2.56 -18.97 -11.55
N GLY A 76 2.52 -17.74 -12.07
CA GLY A 76 2.45 -17.49 -13.52
C GLY A 76 3.76 -17.85 -14.24
N VAL A 77 4.81 -17.08 -14.00
CA VAL A 77 6.12 -17.27 -14.65
C VAL A 77 7.11 -17.91 -13.67
N LYS A 78 8.04 -18.71 -14.20
CA LYS A 78 9.11 -19.35 -13.42
C LYS A 78 9.88 -18.26 -12.66
N ARG A 79 9.93 -18.36 -11.33
CA ARG A 79 10.68 -17.42 -10.47
C ARG A 79 12.11 -17.30 -11.00
N SER A 80 12.44 -16.10 -11.44
CA SER A 80 13.73 -15.71 -12.02
C SER A 80 14.13 -14.41 -11.33
N HIS A 81 15.43 -14.12 -11.28
CA HIS A 81 15.98 -12.89 -10.73
C HIS A 81 15.43 -11.61 -11.40
N ARG A 82 14.67 -11.70 -12.50
CA ARG A 82 13.99 -10.58 -13.14
C ARG A 82 12.61 -10.24 -12.57
N HIS A 83 11.99 -11.16 -11.81
CA HIS A 83 10.68 -10.96 -11.16
C HIS A 83 10.81 -10.32 -9.77
N VAL A 84 11.79 -9.45 -9.60
CA VAL A 84 11.97 -8.65 -8.39
C VAL A 84 10.88 -7.58 -8.35
N LEU A 85 10.44 -7.22 -7.14
CA LEU A 85 9.57 -6.08 -6.92
C LEU A 85 10.27 -4.81 -7.42
N LYS A 86 9.68 -4.13 -8.41
CA LYS A 86 10.23 -2.91 -9.00
C LYS A 86 9.32 -1.74 -8.70
N GLN A 87 9.91 -0.63 -8.30
CA GLN A 87 9.24 0.66 -8.19
C GLN A 87 9.44 1.45 -9.49
N ALA A 88 8.36 1.99 -10.02
CA ALA A 88 8.37 2.83 -11.21
C ALA A 88 7.19 3.82 -11.18
N PRO A 89 7.34 5.04 -11.72
CA PRO A 89 6.31 6.08 -11.67
C PRO A 89 5.25 5.89 -12.78
N PHE A 90 4.59 4.74 -12.79
CA PHE A 90 3.49 4.51 -13.74
C PHE A 90 2.27 5.33 -13.33
N HIS A 91 1.76 6.14 -14.26
CA HIS A 91 0.63 7.05 -14.02
C HIS A 91 -0.56 6.37 -13.30
N VAL A 92 -0.90 5.14 -13.71
CA VAL A 92 -2.03 4.34 -13.19
C VAL A 92 -1.91 3.92 -11.72
N ILE A 93 -0.70 3.89 -11.16
CA ILE A 93 -0.46 3.58 -9.74
C ILE A 93 0.06 4.79 -8.95
N SER A 94 0.51 5.86 -9.62
CA SER A 94 1.04 7.06 -8.97
C SER A 94 -0.03 8.03 -8.46
N HIS A 95 -1.24 8.02 -9.05
CA HIS A 95 -2.32 8.98 -8.74
C HIS A 95 -3.52 8.35 -8.03
N VAL A 96 -3.30 7.26 -7.30
CA VAL A 96 -4.35 6.59 -6.53
C VAL A 96 -4.17 6.84 -5.03
N SER A 97 -5.27 6.98 -4.30
CA SER A 97 -5.29 7.20 -2.85
C SER A 97 -5.04 5.92 -2.04
N MET A 98 -5.17 4.75 -2.67
CA MET A 98 -4.98 3.44 -2.07
C MET A 98 -3.69 2.78 -2.57
N PRO A 99 -3.18 1.74 -1.90
CA PRO A 99 -2.09 0.94 -2.42
C PRO A 99 -2.44 0.27 -3.73
N ALA A 100 -1.55 0.41 -4.71
CA ALA A 100 -1.73 -0.13 -6.05
C ALA A 100 -0.43 -0.70 -6.58
N ASN A 101 -0.58 -1.82 -7.31
CA ASN A 101 0.51 -2.54 -7.96
C ASN A 101 0.15 -2.82 -9.41
N LEU A 102 1.15 -2.72 -10.29
CA LEU A 102 1.03 -3.14 -11.68
C LEU A 102 1.69 -4.50 -11.87
N ILE A 103 0.95 -5.47 -12.41
CA ILE A 103 1.40 -6.86 -12.52
C ILE A 103 1.62 -7.21 -13.99
N GLU A 104 2.86 -7.58 -14.32
CA GLU A 104 3.21 -8.12 -15.62
C GLU A 104 3.02 -9.64 -15.64
N MET A 105 2.03 -10.12 -16.40
CA MET A 105 1.63 -11.54 -16.42
C MET A 105 2.49 -12.42 -17.36
N GLY A 106 3.22 -11.80 -18.29
CA GLY A 106 4.05 -12.46 -19.30
C GLY A 106 4.19 -11.62 -20.57
N TYR A 107 4.99 -12.10 -21.52
CA TYR A 107 5.34 -11.39 -22.76
C TYR A 107 4.55 -11.91 -23.95
N LEU A 108 3.72 -11.05 -24.57
CA LEU A 108 3.04 -11.38 -25.82
C LEU A 108 3.99 -11.48 -27.03
N THR A 109 5.16 -10.86 -26.94
CA THR A 109 6.23 -10.96 -27.96
C THR A 109 6.90 -12.33 -27.98
N ASN A 110 6.79 -13.11 -26.90
CA ASN A 110 7.28 -14.47 -26.83
C ASN A 110 6.17 -15.44 -27.22
N GLU A 111 6.29 -16.13 -28.35
CA GLU A 111 5.23 -17.02 -28.85
C GLU A 111 4.82 -18.11 -27.85
N LYS A 112 5.77 -18.65 -27.07
CA LYS A 112 5.48 -19.70 -26.09
C LYS A 112 4.65 -19.15 -24.93
N GLU A 113 4.97 -17.96 -24.44
CA GLU A 113 4.20 -17.29 -23.38
C GLU A 113 2.86 -16.79 -23.90
N ALA A 114 2.80 -16.20 -25.09
CA ALA A 114 1.57 -15.75 -25.73
C ALA A 114 0.56 -16.90 -25.90
N LYS A 115 1.03 -18.09 -26.32
CA LYS A 115 0.18 -19.30 -26.40
C LYS A 115 -0.36 -19.70 -25.03
N LYS A 116 0.45 -19.65 -23.97
CA LYS A 116 0.01 -19.94 -22.59
C LYS A 116 -0.99 -18.92 -22.08
N LEU A 117 -0.74 -17.62 -22.28
CA LEU A 117 -1.64 -16.53 -21.86
C LEU A 117 -3.03 -16.62 -22.48
N ARG A 118 -3.18 -17.33 -23.62
CA ARG A 118 -4.47 -17.57 -24.27
C ARG A 118 -5.25 -18.76 -23.70
N THR A 119 -4.64 -19.63 -22.89
CA THR A 119 -5.35 -20.80 -22.34
C THR A 119 -6.14 -20.44 -21.09
N LEU A 120 -7.37 -20.95 -20.99
CA LEU A 120 -8.22 -20.74 -19.81
C LEU A 120 -7.60 -21.32 -18.54
N GLU A 121 -6.88 -22.45 -18.66
CA GLU A 121 -6.19 -23.08 -17.55
C GLU A 121 -5.14 -22.14 -16.93
N TYR A 122 -4.28 -21.54 -17.76
CA TYR A 122 -3.23 -20.65 -17.29
C TYR A 122 -3.80 -19.32 -16.75
N GLN A 123 -4.83 -18.77 -17.39
CA GLN A 123 -5.55 -17.59 -16.88
C GLN A 123 -6.16 -17.86 -15.49
N ARG A 124 -6.81 -19.02 -15.30
CA ARG A 124 -7.35 -19.45 -14.00
C ARG A 124 -6.25 -19.63 -12.96
N GLN A 125 -5.11 -20.19 -13.36
CA GLN A 125 -3.95 -20.34 -12.48
C GLN A 125 -3.45 -18.97 -11.98
N ILE A 126 -3.27 -17.99 -12.88
CA ILE A 126 -2.88 -16.62 -12.53
C ILE A 126 -3.92 -15.99 -11.60
N ALA A 127 -5.21 -16.02 -11.97
CA ALA A 127 -6.28 -15.43 -11.18
C ALA A 127 -6.34 -16.03 -9.77
N ASN A 128 -6.19 -17.34 -9.62
CA ASN A 128 -6.16 -18.02 -8.33
C ASN A 128 -4.93 -17.63 -7.49
N SER A 129 -3.77 -17.47 -8.13
CA SER A 129 -2.56 -16.97 -7.46
C SER A 129 -2.75 -15.55 -6.93
N LEU A 130 -3.32 -14.65 -7.74
CA LEU A 130 -3.61 -13.27 -7.34
C LEU A 130 -4.63 -13.23 -6.21
N PHE A 131 -5.71 -14.00 -6.32
CA PHE A 131 -6.74 -14.11 -5.29
C PHE A 131 -6.15 -14.52 -3.94
N LYS A 132 -5.29 -15.56 -3.92
CA LYS A 132 -4.64 -16.02 -2.68
C LYS A 132 -3.72 -14.95 -2.07
N GLY A 133 -2.97 -14.23 -2.90
CA GLY A 133 -2.16 -13.10 -2.44
C GLY A 133 -3.02 -11.98 -1.85
N LEU A 134 -4.12 -11.61 -2.52
CA LEU A 134 -5.04 -10.58 -2.01
C LEU A 134 -5.69 -10.98 -0.68
N VAL A 135 -6.15 -12.23 -0.56
CA VAL A 135 -6.72 -12.76 0.69
C VAL A 135 -5.68 -12.74 1.80
N ASN A 136 -4.45 -13.21 1.53
CA ASN A 136 -3.38 -13.19 2.50
C ASN A 136 -3.01 -11.76 2.94
N TYR A 137 -2.92 -10.83 2.00
CA TYR A 137 -2.70 -9.41 2.30
C TYR A 137 -3.81 -8.88 3.21
N LYS A 138 -5.08 -9.08 2.84
CA LYS A 138 -6.23 -8.64 3.63
C LYS A 138 -6.20 -9.21 5.04
N GLU A 139 -5.96 -10.51 5.17
CA GLU A 139 -5.83 -11.15 6.48
C GLU A 139 -4.65 -10.61 7.29
N SER A 140 -3.52 -10.28 6.67
CA SER A 140 -2.38 -9.69 7.38
C SER A 140 -2.67 -8.29 7.90
N MET A 141 -3.45 -7.51 7.14
CA MET A 141 -3.92 -6.19 7.55
C MET A 141 -4.93 -6.32 8.70
N ASP A 142 -5.83 -7.30 8.65
CA ASP A 142 -6.83 -7.55 9.69
C ASP A 142 -6.25 -8.16 10.97
N LYS A 143 -5.23 -9.02 10.83
CA LYS A 143 -4.57 -9.72 11.95
C LYS A 143 -3.53 -8.87 12.66
N THR A 144 -3.16 -7.70 12.13
CA THR A 144 -2.31 -6.76 12.86
C THR A 144 -3.09 -6.31 14.10
N PRO A 145 -2.81 -6.85 15.30
CA PRO A 145 -3.61 -6.58 16.47
C PRO A 145 -3.28 -5.17 16.98
N ILE A 146 -4.25 -4.50 17.60
CA ILE A 146 -4.03 -3.25 18.37
C ILE A 146 -3.27 -3.55 19.70
N ASN A 147 -2.36 -4.55 19.73
CA ASN A 147 -1.78 -5.08 20.98
C ASN A 147 -0.26 -5.03 21.10
N ASP A 148 0.48 -4.33 20.23
CA ASP A 148 1.91 -4.05 20.48
C ASP A 148 2.12 -2.89 21.48
N LEU A 149 1.33 -2.83 22.56
CA LEU A 149 1.46 -1.84 23.65
C LEU A 149 1.07 -2.41 25.02
N ASN A 150 1.78 -3.44 25.47
CA ASN A 150 2.00 -3.65 26.91
C ASN A 150 3.46 -3.37 27.24
#